data_AF-A0A8T2VPE6-F1
#
_entry.id   AF-A0A8T2VPE6-F1
#
_cell.length_a   1.000
_cell.length_b   1.000
_cell.length_c   1.000
_cell.angle_alpha   90.00
_cell.angle_beta   90.00
_cell.angle_gamma   90.00
#
_symmetry.space_group_name_H-M   'P 1'
#
loop_
_entity.id
_entity.type
_entity.pdbx_description
1 polymer ?
#
loop_
_entity_poly.entity_id
_entity_poly.type
_entity_poly.pdbx_seq_one_letter_code
_entity_poly.pdbx_strand_id
1 'polypeptide(L)'
;MAVKVAVRVLYPSEKVLCNQVFNGLRQLAESSFLELSRGSVMQLMCFAEAITISRRCPEKLFKILDMYETLSDLLPAMHAVFSDELCLFIRDETRRTVMRLGEAARAIFVEFENAIQRESSKISVPGGAIHPLTRYVMNYIWLLYCYVGPLNRLLGEKKKEKPKLAELENQVSSYFHEDDGDNFADKLSPLGVQIVWLTVLLECNLDGKSKFYKEIALGYLFLMNNVHYIVQKVKKCELSSLVGKDWIEKQSNQVRQHATNYLRASWKKLLSFLQDEGFHVGGTFFSGGNSKNVLKDRLRCFNCLFEELHRTQSTWIVPDAELREELRISIEEKVIPAYRSFLTRHQSIINSGRGQHKYIKYTPEDLERCLRDLFEGNSFPVGTRRMSFSVS
;
A
#
# COMPACT_ATOMS: atom_id res chain seq x y z
N MET A 1 -17.81 4.35 28.83
CA MET A 1 -18.38 5.35 29.77
C MET A 1 -18.73 4.73 31.12
N ALA A 2 -19.55 3.67 31.17
CA ALA A 2 -19.96 3.02 32.43
C ALA A 2 -18.80 2.62 33.35
N VAL A 3 -17.78 1.91 32.83
CA VAL A 3 -16.64 1.46 33.65
C VAL A 3 -15.83 2.63 34.23
N LYS A 4 -15.69 3.75 33.51
CA LYS A 4 -14.98 4.95 34.02
C LYS A 4 -15.72 5.55 35.21
N VAL A 5 -17.05 5.64 35.14
CA VAL A 5 -17.89 6.15 36.25
C VAL A 5 -17.84 5.21 37.44
N ALA A 6 -17.97 3.89 37.19
CA ALA A 6 -17.91 2.89 38.26
C ALA A 6 -16.60 2.97 39.05
N VAL A 7 -15.46 2.99 38.34
CA VAL A 7 -14.13 2.96 38.96
C VAL A 7 -13.71 4.28 39.59
N ARG A 8 -14.05 5.43 38.98
CA ARG A 8 -13.59 6.74 39.47
C ARG A 8 -14.54 7.42 40.43
N VAL A 9 -15.80 6.99 40.49
CA VAL A 9 -16.84 7.63 41.31
C VAL A 9 -17.49 6.62 42.24
N LEU A 10 -18.17 5.62 41.70
CA LEU A 10 -19.04 4.75 42.50
C LEU A 10 -18.26 3.93 43.53
N TYR A 11 -17.21 3.20 43.10
CA TYR A 11 -16.45 2.36 44.04
C TYR A 11 -15.67 3.16 45.10
N PRO A 12 -15.00 4.28 44.77
CA PRO A 12 -14.42 5.15 45.79
C PRO A 12 -15.45 5.66 46.80
N SER A 13 -16.61 6.14 46.33
CA SER A 13 -17.68 6.64 47.21
C SER A 13 -18.22 5.54 48.13
N GLU A 14 -18.46 4.35 47.59
CA GLU A 14 -18.93 3.20 48.37
C GLU A 14 -17.90 2.78 49.42
N LYS A 15 -16.61 2.79 49.06
CA LYS A 15 -15.54 2.48 50.02
C LYS A 15 -15.47 3.47 51.17
N VAL A 16 -15.70 4.76 50.91
CA VAL A 16 -15.77 5.79 51.95
C VAL A 16 -16.99 5.55 52.86
N LEU A 17 -18.15 5.22 52.30
CA LEU A 17 -19.36 4.92 53.08
C LEU A 17 -19.18 3.68 53.96
N CYS A 18 -18.62 2.58 53.45
CA CYS A 18 -18.31 1.39 54.24
C CYS A 18 -17.38 1.72 55.43
N ASN A 19 -16.34 2.53 55.20
CA ASN A 19 -15.43 2.95 56.27
C ASN A 19 -16.11 3.84 57.33
N GLN A 20 -17.10 4.64 56.94
CA GLN A 20 -17.87 5.47 57.87
C GLN A 20 -18.84 4.62 58.72
N VAL A 21 -19.54 3.67 58.09
CA VAL A 21 -20.51 2.80 58.78
C VAL A 21 -19.82 1.85 59.76
N PHE A 22 -18.71 1.24 59.35
CA PHE A 22 -17.96 0.26 60.16
C PHE A 22 -16.73 0.89 60.82
N ASN A 23 -16.83 2.13 61.31
CA ASN A 23 -15.71 2.86 61.87
C ASN A 23 -14.98 2.06 62.97
N GLY A 24 -13.65 1.97 62.86
CA GLY A 24 -12.80 1.16 63.76
C GLY A 24 -12.76 -0.34 63.46
N LEU A 25 -13.61 -0.85 62.56
CA LEU A 25 -13.72 -2.27 62.19
C LEU A 25 -13.28 -2.50 60.74
N ARG A 26 -12.01 -2.23 60.44
CA ARG A 26 -11.45 -2.26 59.07
C ARG A 26 -11.78 -3.52 58.26
N GLN A 27 -11.65 -4.70 58.86
CA GLN A 27 -11.92 -5.96 58.16
C GLN A 27 -13.40 -6.09 57.74
N LEU A 28 -14.33 -5.63 58.59
CA LEU A 28 -15.77 -5.64 58.28
C LEU A 28 -16.12 -4.61 57.20
N ALA A 29 -15.47 -3.44 57.22
CA ALA A 29 -15.62 -2.41 56.19
C ALA A 29 -15.18 -2.93 54.81
N GLU A 30 -13.98 -3.53 54.72
CA GLU A 30 -13.43 -4.07 53.47
C GLU A 30 -14.22 -5.28 52.97
N SER A 31 -14.66 -6.18 53.86
CA SER A 31 -15.52 -7.31 53.50
C SER A 31 -16.88 -6.86 52.95
N SER A 32 -17.50 -5.85 53.57
CA SER A 32 -18.80 -5.33 53.12
C SER A 32 -18.68 -4.61 51.78
N PHE A 33 -17.64 -3.80 51.60
CA PHE A 33 -17.33 -3.15 50.33
C PHE A 33 -17.09 -4.19 49.21
N LEU A 34 -16.37 -5.27 49.52
CA LEU A 34 -16.12 -6.34 48.57
C LEU A 34 -17.42 -7.00 48.11
N GLU A 35 -18.31 -7.39 49.03
CA GLU A 35 -19.58 -8.02 48.68
C GLU A 35 -20.47 -7.12 47.80
N LEU A 36 -20.48 -5.81 48.06
CA LEU A 36 -21.27 -4.85 47.28
C LEU A 36 -20.71 -4.60 45.87
N SER A 37 -19.38 -4.59 45.73
CA SER A 37 -18.72 -4.23 44.47
C SER A 37 -18.39 -5.43 43.57
N ARG A 38 -18.23 -6.64 44.14
CA ARG A 38 -17.78 -7.84 43.42
C ARG A 38 -18.65 -8.16 42.22
N GLY A 39 -19.97 -8.18 42.39
CA GLY A 39 -20.92 -8.54 41.33
C GLY A 39 -20.79 -7.63 40.11
N SER A 40 -20.77 -6.30 40.32
CA SER A 40 -20.70 -5.32 39.24
C SER A 40 -19.33 -5.31 38.55
N VAL A 41 -18.24 -5.46 39.31
CA VAL A 41 -16.90 -5.56 38.71
C VAL A 41 -16.78 -6.80 37.84
N MET A 42 -17.20 -7.97 38.35
CA MET A 42 -17.15 -9.21 37.58
C MET A 42 -18.00 -9.13 36.32
N GLN A 43 -19.20 -8.53 36.38
CA GLN A 43 -20.05 -8.35 35.21
C GLN A 43 -19.36 -7.49 34.12
N LEU A 44 -18.68 -6.42 34.52
CA LEU A 44 -17.91 -5.56 33.60
C LEU A 44 -16.74 -6.32 32.96
N MET A 45 -16.01 -7.12 33.74
CA MET A 45 -14.90 -7.93 33.24
C MET A 45 -15.38 -9.06 32.31
N CYS A 46 -16.45 -9.78 32.68
CA CYS A 46 -17.06 -10.81 31.85
C CYS A 46 -17.56 -10.28 30.51
N PHE A 47 -18.10 -9.05 30.47
CA PHE A 47 -18.48 -8.41 29.21
C PHE A 47 -17.26 -8.20 28.30
N ALA A 48 -16.15 -7.71 28.84
CA ALA A 48 -14.92 -7.54 28.09
C ALA A 48 -14.34 -8.89 27.61
N GLU A 49 -14.34 -9.90 28.47
CA GLU A 49 -13.89 -11.25 28.13
C GLU A 49 -14.75 -11.86 27.00
N ALA A 50 -16.07 -11.73 27.05
CA ALA A 50 -16.95 -12.22 25.99
C ALA A 50 -16.60 -11.63 24.60
N ILE A 51 -16.18 -10.36 24.56
CA ILE A 51 -15.74 -9.71 23.31
C ILE A 51 -14.43 -10.33 22.79
N THR A 52 -13.49 -10.68 23.68
CA THR A 52 -12.21 -11.32 23.31
C THR A 52 -12.38 -12.71 22.69
N ILE A 53 -13.46 -13.42 23.04
CA ILE A 53 -13.78 -14.76 22.52
C ILE A 53 -14.54 -14.68 21.18
N SER A 54 -15.12 -13.52 20.87
CA SER A 54 -15.89 -13.33 19.63
C SER A 54 -15.03 -13.47 18.36
N ARG A 55 -15.68 -13.70 17.21
CA ARG A 55 -14.99 -13.81 15.91
C ARG A 55 -14.02 -12.66 15.70
N ARG A 56 -12.76 -13.00 15.46
CA ARG A 56 -11.66 -12.08 15.13
C ARG A 56 -11.88 -11.53 13.72
N CYS A 57 -11.92 -10.21 13.60
CA CYS A 57 -12.04 -9.51 12.34
C CYS A 57 -11.37 -8.13 12.47
N PRO A 58 -10.73 -7.62 11.41
CA PRO A 58 -9.99 -6.36 11.47
C PRO A 58 -10.84 -5.19 11.98
N GLU A 59 -12.12 -5.13 11.61
CA GLU A 59 -13.04 -4.04 11.94
C GLU A 59 -13.31 -3.94 13.45
N LYS A 60 -13.20 -5.05 14.19
CA LYS A 60 -13.37 -5.08 15.64
C LYS A 60 -12.15 -4.58 16.41
N LEU A 61 -10.98 -4.51 15.79
CA LEU A 61 -9.73 -4.15 16.49
C LEU A 61 -9.90 -2.85 17.28
N PHE A 62 -10.44 -1.82 16.64
CA PHE A 62 -10.57 -0.48 17.24
C PHE A 62 -11.45 -0.48 18.49
N LYS A 63 -12.53 -1.27 18.50
CA LYS A 63 -13.39 -1.42 19.69
C LYS A 63 -12.70 -2.18 20.82
N ILE A 64 -11.88 -3.17 20.49
CA ILE A 64 -11.06 -3.87 21.48
C ILE A 64 -9.97 -2.94 22.03
N LEU A 65 -9.37 -2.10 21.18
CA LEU A 65 -8.39 -1.09 21.61
C LEU A 65 -9.03 -0.03 22.51
N ASP A 66 -10.24 0.46 22.19
CA ASP A 66 -10.99 1.38 23.05
C ASP A 66 -11.17 0.80 24.47
N MET A 67 -11.48 -0.51 24.55
CA MET A 67 -11.65 -1.23 25.82
C MET A 67 -10.32 -1.48 26.54
N TYR A 68 -9.29 -1.91 25.80
CA TYR A 68 -7.95 -2.15 26.32
C TYR A 68 -7.37 -0.85 26.90
N GLU A 69 -7.44 0.26 26.18
CA GLU A 69 -6.97 1.56 26.63
C GLU A 69 -7.75 2.03 27.85
N THR A 70 -9.09 1.99 27.79
CA THR A 70 -9.94 2.40 28.91
C THR A 70 -9.64 1.61 30.19
N LEU A 71 -9.50 0.28 30.10
CA LEU A 71 -9.20 -0.53 31.28
C LEU A 71 -7.75 -0.36 31.75
N SER A 72 -6.79 -0.23 30.83
CA SER A 72 -5.39 0.03 31.17
C SER A 72 -5.23 1.34 31.94
N ASP A 73 -5.91 2.41 31.50
CA ASP A 73 -5.90 3.72 32.16
C ASP A 73 -6.59 3.70 33.54
N LEU A 74 -7.50 2.74 33.76
CA LEU A 74 -8.20 2.56 35.02
C LEU A 74 -7.49 1.63 35.99
N LEU A 75 -6.47 0.87 35.56
CA LEU A 75 -5.74 -0.05 36.43
C LEU A 75 -5.20 0.62 37.70
N PRO A 76 -4.57 1.82 37.68
CA PRO A 76 -4.08 2.44 38.91
C PRO A 76 -5.21 2.80 39.89
N ALA A 77 -6.33 3.31 39.37
CA ALA A 77 -7.49 3.64 40.18
C ALA A 77 -8.14 2.37 40.78
N MET A 78 -8.22 1.29 39.99
CA MET A 78 -8.66 -0.02 40.48
C MET A 78 -7.74 -0.54 41.59
N HIS A 79 -6.41 -0.45 41.44
CA HIS A 79 -5.48 -0.87 42.49
C HIS A 79 -5.64 -0.05 43.77
N ALA A 80 -5.92 1.25 43.67
CA ALA A 80 -6.10 2.14 44.81
C ALA A 80 -7.40 1.84 45.58
N VAL A 81 -8.51 1.66 44.86
CA VAL A 81 -9.82 1.35 45.47
C VAL A 81 -9.83 -0.05 46.09
N PHE A 82 -9.26 -1.03 45.38
CA PHE A 82 -9.22 -2.43 45.80
C PHE A 82 -7.87 -2.80 46.46
N SER A 83 -7.34 -1.92 47.31
CA SER A 83 -5.99 -2.04 47.87
C SER A 83 -5.80 -3.21 48.84
N ASP A 84 -6.86 -3.63 49.53
CA ASP A 84 -6.83 -4.65 50.58
C ASP A 84 -6.55 -6.07 50.02
N GLU A 85 -6.03 -6.96 50.86
CA GLU A 85 -5.74 -8.35 50.47
C GLU A 85 -7.01 -9.10 50.07
N LEU A 86 -8.15 -8.82 50.72
CA LEU A 86 -9.43 -9.44 50.37
C LEU A 86 -9.84 -9.14 48.92
N CYS A 87 -9.38 -8.03 48.36
CA CYS A 87 -9.71 -7.59 47.01
C CYS A 87 -8.66 -8.00 45.95
N LEU A 88 -7.64 -8.80 46.31
CA LEU A 88 -6.58 -9.24 45.39
C LEU A 88 -7.14 -9.86 44.11
N PHE A 89 -8.14 -10.75 44.23
CA PHE A 89 -8.72 -11.42 43.07
C PHE A 89 -9.38 -10.43 42.08
N ILE A 90 -9.95 -9.31 42.54
CA ILE A 90 -10.54 -8.29 41.67
C ILE A 90 -9.45 -7.61 40.85
N ARG A 91 -8.33 -7.27 41.49
CA ARG A 91 -7.18 -6.66 40.82
C ARG A 91 -6.58 -7.60 39.78
N ASP A 92 -6.41 -8.88 40.15
CA ASP A 92 -5.93 -9.90 39.24
C ASP A 92 -6.87 -10.16 38.07
N GLU A 93 -8.18 -10.20 38.29
CA GLU A 93 -9.17 -10.39 37.23
C GLU A 93 -9.19 -9.19 36.26
N THR A 94 -9.10 -7.98 36.79
CA THR A 94 -9.03 -6.76 35.96
C THR A 94 -7.76 -6.76 35.11
N ARG A 95 -6.61 -7.09 35.71
CA ARG A 95 -5.33 -7.20 34.99
C ARG A 95 -5.39 -8.30 33.93
N ARG A 96 -5.95 -9.46 34.26
CA ARG A 96 -6.14 -10.59 33.32
C ARG A 96 -7.02 -10.19 32.14
N THR A 97 -8.08 -9.43 32.38
CA THR A 97 -8.98 -8.93 31.33
C THR A 97 -8.26 -7.99 30.37
N VAL A 98 -7.43 -7.06 30.89
CA VAL A 98 -6.59 -6.17 30.06
C VAL A 98 -5.63 -7.00 29.20
N MET A 99 -4.95 -7.99 29.78
CA MET A 99 -4.05 -8.87 29.05
C MET A 99 -4.77 -9.64 27.93
N ARG A 100 -5.95 -10.19 28.20
CA ARG A 100 -6.78 -10.90 27.21
C ARG A 100 -7.25 -10.00 26.07
N LEU A 101 -7.62 -8.75 26.36
CA LEU A 101 -7.93 -7.76 25.32
C LEU A 101 -6.71 -7.49 24.44
N GLY A 102 -5.53 -7.34 25.05
CA GLY A 102 -4.27 -7.17 24.32
C GLY A 102 -3.94 -8.37 23.42
N GLU A 103 -4.13 -9.59 23.92
CA GLU A 103 -3.97 -10.83 23.15
C GLU A 103 -4.97 -10.93 22.00
N ALA A 104 -6.23 -10.57 22.22
CA ALA A 104 -7.25 -10.57 21.18
C ALA A 104 -6.91 -9.58 20.06
N ALA A 105 -6.45 -8.37 20.40
CA ALA A 105 -5.98 -7.38 19.44
C ALA A 105 -4.76 -7.89 18.64
N ARG A 106 -3.75 -8.48 19.30
CA ARG A 106 -2.61 -9.12 18.60
C ARG A 106 -3.04 -10.24 17.67
N ALA A 107 -4.00 -11.07 18.08
CA ALA A 107 -4.54 -12.13 17.24
C ALA A 107 -5.29 -11.58 16.02
N ILE A 108 -5.98 -10.43 16.15
CA ILE A 108 -6.60 -9.76 14.99
C ILE A 108 -5.56 -9.27 13.99
N PHE A 109 -4.40 -8.75 14.44
CA PHE A 109 -3.30 -8.42 13.52
C PHE A 109 -2.84 -9.63 12.72
N VAL A 110 -2.61 -10.77 13.38
CA VAL A 110 -2.21 -12.01 12.70
C VAL A 110 -3.26 -12.48 11.69
N GLU A 111 -4.55 -12.42 12.04
CA GLU A 111 -5.64 -12.73 11.10
C GLU A 111 -5.68 -11.75 9.91
N PHE A 112 -5.43 -10.46 10.16
CA PHE A 112 -5.39 -9.46 9.11
C PHE A 112 -4.20 -9.66 8.16
N GLU A 113 -3.01 -9.96 8.69
CA GLU A 113 -1.83 -10.33 7.91
C GLU A 113 -2.10 -11.55 7.02
N ASN A 114 -2.69 -12.60 7.60
CA ASN A 114 -3.09 -13.80 6.87
C ASN A 114 -4.12 -13.48 5.78
N ALA A 115 -5.07 -12.57 6.05
CA ALA A 115 -6.08 -12.16 5.08
C ALA A 115 -5.46 -11.42 3.89
N ILE A 116 -4.49 -10.51 4.12
CA ILE A 116 -3.75 -9.83 3.05
C ILE A 116 -3.00 -10.85 2.18
N GLN A 117 -2.30 -11.80 2.81
CA GLN A 117 -1.54 -12.82 2.08
C GLN A 117 -2.44 -13.74 1.26
N ARG A 118 -3.55 -14.21 1.83
CA ARG A 118 -4.47 -15.18 1.21
C ARG A 118 -5.44 -14.58 0.21
N GLU A 119 -5.50 -13.25 0.10
CA GLU A 119 -6.34 -12.56 -0.88
C GLU A 119 -5.89 -12.92 -2.31
N SER A 120 -6.54 -13.94 -2.86
CA SER A 120 -6.14 -14.67 -4.07
C SER A 120 -7.00 -14.35 -5.29
N SER A 121 -7.77 -13.25 -5.24
CA SER A 121 -8.51 -12.78 -6.41
C SER A 121 -7.59 -12.68 -7.63
N LYS A 122 -7.87 -13.52 -8.63
CA LYS A 122 -7.15 -13.57 -9.91
C LYS A 122 -7.65 -12.53 -10.90
N ILE A 123 -8.62 -11.71 -10.50
CA ILE A 123 -9.21 -10.69 -11.35
C ILE A 123 -8.25 -9.51 -11.40
N SER A 124 -7.61 -9.32 -12.54
CA SER A 124 -6.77 -8.16 -12.80
C SER A 124 -7.62 -6.89 -12.83
N VAL A 125 -7.07 -5.80 -12.30
CA VAL A 125 -7.76 -4.51 -12.28
C VAL A 125 -7.70 -3.93 -13.70
N PRO A 126 -8.84 -3.59 -14.32
CA PRO A 126 -8.84 -3.00 -15.65
C PRO A 126 -7.90 -1.79 -15.76
N GLY A 127 -7.11 -1.74 -16.82
CA GLY A 127 -6.17 -0.66 -17.09
C GLY A 127 -5.00 -0.54 -16.10
N GLY A 128 -4.81 -1.49 -15.17
CA GLY A 128 -3.70 -1.45 -14.21
C GLY A 128 -3.87 -0.41 -13.11
N ALA A 129 -5.10 0.02 -12.83
CA ALA A 129 -5.40 1.00 -11.78
C ALA A 129 -5.09 0.49 -10.36
N ILE A 130 -5.28 1.35 -9.36
CA ILE A 130 -5.07 1.02 -7.94
C ILE A 130 -6.00 -0.13 -7.51
N HIS A 131 -5.44 -1.16 -6.90
CA HIS A 131 -6.17 -2.32 -6.42
C HIS A 131 -7.04 -1.98 -5.18
N PRO A 132 -8.28 -2.50 -5.07
CA PRO A 132 -9.13 -2.27 -3.89
C PRO A 132 -8.47 -2.65 -2.56
N LEU A 133 -7.76 -3.79 -2.52
CA LEU A 133 -6.95 -4.21 -1.36
C LEU A 133 -5.95 -3.13 -0.91
N THR A 134 -5.25 -2.47 -1.86
CA THR A 134 -4.32 -1.38 -1.54
C THR A 134 -5.03 -0.24 -0.82
N ARG A 135 -6.23 0.14 -1.30
CA ARG A 135 -7.03 1.18 -0.63
C ARG A 135 -7.48 0.73 0.76
N TYR A 136 -7.95 -0.51 0.88
CA TYR A 136 -8.42 -1.07 2.15
C TYR A 136 -7.30 -1.11 3.19
N VAL A 137 -6.15 -1.69 2.86
CA VAL A 137 -5.00 -1.79 3.77
C VAL A 137 -4.48 -0.41 4.16
N MET A 138 -4.34 0.53 3.22
CA MET A 138 -3.86 1.88 3.56
C MET A 138 -4.88 2.67 4.41
N ASN A 139 -6.18 2.49 4.20
CA ASN A 139 -7.20 3.08 5.07
C ASN A 139 -7.16 2.45 6.47
N TYR A 140 -6.93 1.14 6.56
CA TYR A 140 -6.78 0.45 7.82
C TYR A 140 -5.54 0.92 8.58
N ILE A 141 -4.38 1.04 7.92
CA ILE A 141 -3.15 1.60 8.48
C ILE A 141 -3.37 3.02 9.00
N TRP A 142 -4.12 3.85 8.26
CA TRP A 142 -4.49 5.17 8.73
C TRP A 142 -5.31 5.13 10.03
N LEU A 143 -6.28 4.22 10.15
CA LEU A 143 -7.02 4.04 11.41
C LEU A 143 -6.12 3.58 12.56
N LEU A 144 -5.11 2.75 12.29
CA LEU A 144 -4.13 2.35 13.31
C LEU A 144 -3.34 3.55 13.85
N TYR A 145 -3.05 4.55 13.02
CA TYR A 145 -2.36 5.77 13.44
C TYR A 145 -3.15 6.53 14.52
N CYS A 146 -4.48 6.50 14.50
CA CYS A 146 -5.30 7.09 15.56
C CYS A 146 -5.11 6.41 16.93
N TYR A 147 -4.49 5.22 16.98
CA TYR A 147 -4.25 4.43 18.19
C TYR A 147 -2.76 4.22 18.50
N VAL A 148 -1.88 5.14 18.07
CA VAL A 148 -0.42 5.06 18.26
C VAL A 148 -0.01 4.73 19.71
N GLY A 149 -0.59 5.42 20.69
CA GLY A 149 -0.26 5.22 22.11
C GLY A 149 -0.57 3.79 22.60
N PRO A 150 -1.85 3.37 22.58
CA PRO A 150 -2.24 2.01 22.97
C PRO A 150 -1.52 0.92 22.19
N LEU A 151 -1.34 1.09 20.88
CA LEU A 151 -0.70 0.09 20.02
C LEU A 151 0.80 -0.05 20.31
N ASN A 152 1.53 1.05 20.55
CA ASN A 152 2.94 0.96 20.91
C ASN A 152 3.14 0.26 22.25
N ARG A 153 2.26 0.46 23.25
CA ARG A 153 2.30 -0.30 24.51
C ARG A 153 2.02 -1.78 24.25
N LEU A 154 0.92 -2.09 23.58
CA LEU A 154 0.44 -3.45 23.33
C LEU A 154 1.42 -4.29 22.48
N LEU A 155 2.04 -3.69 21.47
CA LEU A 155 3.00 -4.35 20.60
C LEU A 155 4.41 -4.41 21.22
N GLY A 156 4.76 -3.43 22.08
CA GLY A 156 6.05 -3.39 22.78
C GLY A 156 6.17 -4.36 23.97
N GLU A 157 5.07 -4.80 24.55
CA GLU A 157 5.03 -5.73 25.70
C GLU A 157 5.65 -7.11 25.42
N LYS A 158 5.76 -7.53 24.15
CA LYS A 158 6.48 -8.76 23.78
C LYS A 158 7.90 -8.43 23.35
N LYS A 159 8.90 -8.83 24.15
CA LYS A 159 10.23 -9.15 23.58
C LYS A 159 10.01 -10.21 22.50
N LYS A 160 10.32 -9.86 21.26
CA LYS A 160 10.15 -10.63 20.02
C LYS A 160 10.37 -12.14 20.24
N GLU A 161 9.32 -12.92 20.46
CA GLU A 161 9.28 -14.26 19.85
C GLU A 161 9.15 -13.98 18.36
N LYS A 162 10.28 -14.05 17.66
CA LYS A 162 10.33 -13.90 16.20
C LYS A 162 9.26 -14.82 15.61
N PRO A 163 8.28 -14.29 14.87
CA PRO A 163 7.25 -15.13 14.29
C PRO A 163 7.92 -16.18 13.39
N LYS A 164 7.44 -17.42 13.45
CA LYS A 164 7.80 -18.49 12.52
C LYS A 164 7.33 -18.11 11.10
N LEU A 165 8.11 -17.27 10.41
CA LEU A 165 7.89 -16.94 9.00
C LEU A 165 9.24 -16.86 8.26
N ALA A 166 10.10 -17.85 8.49
CA ALA A 166 11.43 -17.97 7.91
C ALA A 166 11.44 -17.88 6.36
N GLU A 167 10.33 -18.20 5.69
CA GLU A 167 10.21 -18.10 4.23
C GLU A 167 10.00 -16.66 3.74
N LEU A 168 9.28 -15.82 4.50
CA LEU A 168 9.10 -14.41 4.15
C LEU A 168 10.24 -13.55 4.71
N GLU A 169 10.89 -13.97 5.80
CA GLU A 169 12.09 -13.31 6.31
C GLU A 169 13.17 -13.16 5.23
N ASN A 170 13.37 -14.12 4.32
CA ASN A 170 14.38 -13.98 3.26
C ASN A 170 14.02 -12.93 2.19
N GLN A 171 12.74 -12.77 1.85
CA GLN A 171 12.29 -11.72 0.90
C GLN A 171 12.24 -10.34 1.57
N VAL A 172 11.91 -10.31 2.86
CA VAL A 172 11.69 -9.10 3.65
C VAL A 172 12.96 -8.64 4.37
N SER A 173 13.97 -9.50 4.49
CA SER A 173 15.30 -9.19 5.03
C SER A 173 15.91 -8.01 4.27
N SER A 174 15.71 -7.91 2.96
CA SER A 174 16.15 -6.73 2.18
C SER A 174 15.50 -5.41 2.59
N TYR A 175 14.37 -5.41 3.31
CA TYR A 175 13.70 -4.22 3.85
C TYR A 175 14.16 -3.82 5.24
N PHE A 176 14.75 -4.73 6.01
CA PHE A 176 15.16 -4.48 7.39
C PHE A 176 16.68 -4.60 7.60
N HIS A 177 17.42 -5.16 6.65
CA HIS A 177 18.87 -5.21 6.66
C HIS A 177 19.44 -4.18 5.68
N GLU A 178 20.11 -3.17 6.22
CA GLU A 178 21.13 -2.42 5.50
C GLU A 178 22.44 -3.23 5.57
N ASP A 179 23.29 -3.11 4.54
CA ASP A 179 24.63 -3.72 4.46
C ASP A 179 25.57 -3.16 5.55
N ASP A 180 25.11 -2.16 6.30
CA ASP A 180 25.88 -1.33 7.24
C ASP A 180 25.34 -1.47 8.69
N GLY A 181 25.29 -2.70 9.21
CA GLY A 181 25.29 -3.02 10.65
C GLY A 181 24.11 -2.59 11.55
N ASP A 182 23.25 -1.65 11.13
CA ASP A 182 22.17 -1.06 11.94
C ASP A 182 20.80 -1.48 11.37
N ASN A 183 20.03 -2.27 12.13
CA ASN A 183 18.77 -2.81 11.64
C ASN A 183 17.71 -1.71 11.61
N PHE A 184 17.19 -1.38 10.42
CA PHE A 184 16.15 -0.36 10.24
C PHE A 184 14.93 -0.58 11.17
N ALA A 185 14.60 -1.83 11.49
CA ALA A 185 13.52 -2.17 12.41
C ALA A 185 13.75 -1.67 13.84
N ASP A 186 15.02 -1.53 14.27
CA ASP A 186 15.37 -1.17 15.64
C ASP A 186 15.23 0.35 15.89
N LYS A 187 15.17 1.16 14.82
CA LYS A 187 14.87 2.61 14.87
C LYS A 187 13.37 2.91 14.94
N LEU A 188 12.52 1.93 14.63
CA LEU A 188 11.08 2.11 14.53
C LEU A 188 10.37 1.82 15.85
N SER A 189 9.26 2.54 16.07
CA SER A 189 8.31 2.15 17.13
C SER A 189 7.69 0.78 16.83
N PRO A 190 7.17 0.04 17.84
CA PRO A 190 6.48 -1.23 17.61
C PRO A 190 5.35 -1.14 16.56
N LEU A 191 4.58 -0.05 16.57
CA LEU A 191 3.58 0.19 15.54
C LEU A 191 4.20 0.50 14.17
N GLY A 192 5.31 1.24 14.13
CA GLY A 192 6.07 1.49 12.90
C GLY A 192 6.50 0.19 12.22
N VAL A 193 7.06 -0.75 12.98
CA VAL A 193 7.42 -2.09 12.49
C VAL A 193 6.20 -2.82 11.92
N GLN A 194 5.07 -2.79 12.62
CA GLN A 194 3.83 -3.42 12.17
C GLN A 194 3.29 -2.80 10.87
N ILE A 195 3.37 -1.47 10.72
CA ILE A 195 2.92 -0.77 9.50
C ILE A 195 3.81 -1.14 8.31
N VAL A 196 5.13 -1.14 8.49
CA VAL A 196 6.08 -1.56 7.44
C VAL A 196 5.78 -3.01 7.04
N TRP A 197 5.57 -3.90 8.02
CA TRP A 197 5.24 -5.29 7.77
C TRP A 197 3.95 -5.46 6.95
N LEU A 198 2.84 -4.82 7.35
CA LEU A 198 1.58 -4.87 6.60
C LEU A 198 1.73 -4.35 5.17
N THR A 199 2.58 -3.34 4.97
CA THR A 199 2.85 -2.77 3.64
C THR A 199 3.65 -3.75 2.77
N VAL A 200 4.63 -4.42 3.35
CA VAL A 200 5.40 -5.47 2.66
C VAL A 200 4.50 -6.65 2.28
N LEU A 201 3.59 -7.09 3.15
CA LEU A 201 2.61 -8.14 2.82
C LEU A 201 1.73 -7.75 1.64
N LEU A 202 1.28 -6.49 1.64
CA LEU A 202 0.50 -5.93 0.54
C LEU A 202 1.32 -5.92 -0.76
N GLU A 203 2.56 -5.46 -0.74
CA GLU A 203 3.46 -5.44 -1.90
C GLU A 203 3.70 -6.84 -2.48
N CYS A 204 4.01 -7.84 -1.65
CA CYS A 204 4.16 -9.23 -2.07
C CYS A 204 2.88 -9.77 -2.75
N ASN A 205 1.71 -9.47 -2.17
CA ASN A 205 0.44 -9.86 -2.77
C ASN A 205 0.20 -9.17 -4.12
N LEU A 206 0.52 -7.87 -4.23
CA LEU A 206 0.42 -7.10 -5.48
C LEU A 206 1.39 -7.61 -6.55
N ASP A 207 2.62 -8.00 -6.19
CA ASP A 207 3.58 -8.64 -7.10
C ASP A 207 3.00 -9.95 -7.67
N GLY A 208 2.46 -10.80 -6.80
CA GLY A 208 1.75 -12.01 -7.22
C GLY A 208 0.62 -11.70 -8.22
N LYS A 209 -0.15 -10.64 -7.97
CA LYS A 209 -1.25 -10.22 -8.85
C LYS A 209 -0.80 -9.63 -10.17
N SER A 210 0.35 -8.94 -10.19
CA SER A 210 0.91 -8.35 -11.40
C SER A 210 1.20 -9.39 -12.50
N LYS A 211 1.43 -10.66 -12.10
CA LYS A 211 1.72 -11.78 -12.99
C LYS A 211 0.49 -12.29 -13.76
N PHE A 212 -0.73 -11.88 -13.39
CA PHE A 212 -1.95 -12.24 -14.11
C PHE A 212 -2.29 -11.29 -15.27
N TYR A 213 -1.55 -10.20 -15.46
CA TYR A 213 -1.70 -9.37 -16.64
C TYR A 213 -1.08 -10.05 -17.86
N LYS A 214 -1.81 -10.03 -18.99
CA LYS A 214 -1.33 -10.57 -20.26
C LYS A 214 -0.07 -9.85 -20.74
N GLU A 215 -0.01 -8.54 -20.55
CA GLU A 215 1.15 -7.72 -20.90
C GLU A 215 1.99 -7.44 -19.66
N ILE A 216 3.27 -7.85 -19.70
CA ILE A 216 4.24 -7.64 -18.62
C ILE A 216 4.37 -6.14 -18.27
N ALA A 217 4.34 -5.29 -19.30
CA ALA A 217 4.37 -3.84 -19.14
C ALA A 217 3.21 -3.31 -18.29
N LEU A 218 1.99 -3.83 -18.48
CA LEU A 218 0.82 -3.46 -17.68
C LEU A 218 0.96 -3.93 -16.22
N GLY A 219 1.60 -5.09 -16.00
CA GLY A 219 1.96 -5.55 -14.66
C GLY A 219 2.89 -4.57 -13.93
N TYR A 220 3.92 -4.05 -14.60
CA TYR A 220 4.78 -3.02 -14.02
C TYR A 220 4.05 -1.68 -13.78
N LEU A 221 3.17 -1.26 -14.69
CA LEU A 221 2.35 -0.06 -14.51
C LEU A 221 1.42 -0.20 -13.30
N PHE A 222 0.82 -1.38 -13.12
CA PHE A 222 0.00 -1.72 -11.96
C PHE A 222 0.79 -1.62 -10.65
N LEU A 223 2.00 -2.20 -10.58
CA LEU A 223 2.84 -2.11 -9.39
C LEU A 223 3.23 -0.65 -9.10
N MET A 224 3.66 0.09 -10.13
CA MET A 224 3.98 1.52 -10.03
C MET A 224 2.82 2.33 -9.43
N ASN A 225 1.60 2.16 -9.96
CA ASN A 225 0.41 2.86 -9.47
C ASN A 225 0.11 2.56 -8.00
N ASN A 226 0.21 1.30 -7.58
CA ASN A 226 -0.11 0.90 -6.22
C ASN A 226 0.95 1.34 -5.22
N VAL A 227 2.24 1.17 -5.53
CA VAL A 227 3.34 1.62 -4.67
C VAL A 227 3.34 3.15 -4.56
N HIS A 228 3.11 3.88 -5.65
CA HIS A 228 2.98 5.34 -5.60
C HIS A 228 1.80 5.76 -4.71
N TYR A 229 0.66 5.10 -4.81
CA TYR A 229 -0.48 5.36 -3.94
C TYR A 229 -0.14 5.14 -2.46
N ILE A 230 0.59 4.08 -2.13
CA ILE A 230 1.08 3.81 -0.76
C ILE A 230 1.96 4.97 -0.29
N VAL A 231 2.95 5.38 -1.08
CA VAL A 231 3.85 6.50 -0.77
C VAL A 231 3.06 7.80 -0.54
N GLN A 232 2.12 8.12 -1.41
CA GLN A 232 1.29 9.32 -1.30
C GLN A 232 0.41 9.29 -0.05
N LYS A 233 -0.17 8.13 0.29
CA LYS A 233 -0.94 7.98 1.52
C LYS A 233 -0.09 8.14 2.77
N VAL A 234 1.12 7.59 2.79
CA VAL A 234 2.05 7.76 3.92
C VAL A 234 2.44 9.23 4.11
N LYS A 235 2.76 9.94 3.01
CA LYS A 235 3.12 11.36 3.05
C LYS A 235 1.96 12.25 3.50
N LYS A 236 0.74 11.99 3.02
CA LYS A 236 -0.45 12.82 3.32
C LYS A 236 -1.01 12.61 4.72
N CYS A 237 -0.85 11.42 5.28
CA CYS A 237 -1.49 11.03 6.55
C CYS A 237 -0.57 11.13 7.78
N GLU A 238 0.53 11.90 7.71
CA GLU A 238 1.53 12.04 8.80
C GLU A 238 2.17 10.72 9.28
N LEU A 239 1.91 9.62 8.57
CA LEU A 239 2.50 8.29 8.80
C LEU A 239 4.01 8.29 8.60
N SER A 240 4.55 9.29 7.90
CA SER A 240 5.98 9.51 7.71
C SER A 240 6.77 9.52 9.02
N SER A 241 6.16 10.00 10.11
CA SER A 241 6.75 9.98 11.45
C SER A 241 6.95 8.57 12.02
N LEU A 242 6.11 7.60 11.62
CA LEU A 242 6.15 6.22 12.13
C LEU A 242 7.05 5.30 11.32
N VAL A 243 7.20 5.55 10.02
CA VAL A 243 7.99 4.71 9.11
C VAL A 243 9.33 5.31 8.71
N GLY A 244 9.56 6.60 8.95
CA GLY A 244 10.84 7.25 8.65
C GLY A 244 11.02 7.66 7.18
N LYS A 245 11.99 8.56 6.94
CA LYS A 245 12.27 9.11 5.60
C LYS A 245 12.93 8.09 4.68
N ASP A 246 13.83 7.27 5.20
CA ASP A 246 14.60 6.28 4.43
C ASP A 246 13.67 5.25 3.78
N TRP A 247 12.64 4.82 4.50
CA TRP A 247 11.60 3.94 3.95
C TRP A 247 10.82 4.62 2.82
N ILE A 248 10.43 5.88 2.98
CA ILE A 248 9.71 6.64 1.94
C ILE A 248 10.59 6.78 0.68
N GLU A 249 11.88 7.03 0.86
CA GLU A 249 12.84 7.11 -0.24
C GLU A 249 12.99 5.76 -0.94
N LYS A 250 13.14 4.66 -0.19
CA LYS A 250 13.18 3.31 -0.75
C LYS A 250 11.93 2.97 -1.58
N GLN A 251 10.75 3.30 -1.05
CA GLN A 251 9.50 3.10 -1.77
C GLN A 251 9.40 3.96 -3.03
N SER A 252 9.86 5.22 -2.95
CA SER A 252 9.92 6.11 -4.11
C SER A 252 10.90 5.60 -5.18
N ASN A 253 12.03 5.00 -4.77
CA ASN A 253 12.95 4.30 -5.66
C ASN A 253 12.29 3.11 -6.35
N GLN A 254 11.47 2.34 -5.63
CA GLN A 254 10.73 1.21 -6.19
C GLN A 254 9.70 1.67 -7.25
N VAL A 255 9.00 2.79 -7.04
CA VAL A 255 8.13 3.41 -8.07
C VAL A 255 8.92 3.71 -9.34
N ARG A 256 10.08 4.38 -9.21
CA ARG A 256 10.98 4.68 -10.35
C ARG A 256 11.48 3.41 -11.04
N GLN A 257 11.77 2.35 -10.28
CA GLN A 257 12.20 1.08 -10.83
C GLN A 257 11.08 0.41 -11.65
N HIS A 258 9.84 0.44 -11.16
CA HIS A 258 8.69 -0.07 -11.91
C HIS A 258 8.44 0.73 -13.18
N ALA A 259 8.53 2.07 -13.13
CA ALA A 259 8.45 2.93 -14.31
C ALA A 259 9.53 2.56 -15.35
N THR A 260 10.78 2.37 -14.91
CA THR A 260 11.89 1.97 -15.77
C THR A 260 11.67 0.59 -16.41
N ASN A 261 11.16 -0.37 -15.64
CA ASN A 261 10.85 -1.71 -16.15
C ASN A 261 9.70 -1.69 -17.15
N TYR A 262 8.65 -0.89 -16.90
CA TYR A 262 7.58 -0.62 -17.86
C TYR A 262 8.15 -0.04 -19.17
N LEU A 263 8.98 1.00 -19.08
CA LEU A 263 9.57 1.64 -20.27
C LEU A 263 10.39 0.64 -21.09
N ARG A 264 11.18 -0.20 -20.42
CA ARG A 264 11.96 -1.27 -21.06
C ARG A 264 11.06 -2.33 -21.71
N ALA A 265 9.99 -2.75 -21.05
CA ALA A 265 9.09 -3.78 -21.56
C ALA A 265 8.27 -3.30 -22.77
N SER A 266 7.81 -2.04 -22.75
CA SER A 266 6.94 -1.46 -23.78
C SER A 266 7.70 -0.87 -24.96
N TRP A 267 8.74 -0.05 -24.70
CA TRP A 267 9.29 0.86 -25.69
C TRP A 267 10.62 0.40 -26.27
N LYS A 268 11.32 -0.57 -25.64
CA LYS A 268 12.63 -1.05 -26.13
C LYS A 268 12.57 -1.58 -27.56
N LYS A 269 11.55 -2.38 -27.90
CA LYS A 269 11.38 -2.94 -29.25
C LYS A 269 11.05 -1.86 -30.28
N LEU A 270 10.26 -0.86 -29.90
CA LEU A 270 9.97 0.28 -30.77
C LEU A 270 11.26 1.06 -31.08
N LEU A 271 12.03 1.38 -30.03
CA LEU A 271 13.28 2.11 -30.15
C LEU A 271 14.35 1.35 -30.95
N SER A 272 14.36 0.01 -30.94
CA SER A 272 15.31 -0.77 -31.76
C SER A 272 15.12 -0.57 -33.27
N PHE A 273 13.92 -0.20 -33.74
CA PHE A 273 13.73 0.14 -35.16
C PHE A 273 14.39 1.47 -35.56
N LEU A 274 14.70 2.32 -34.57
CA LEU A 274 15.37 3.61 -34.75
C LEU A 274 16.89 3.53 -34.55
N GLN A 275 17.43 2.35 -34.20
CA GLN A 275 18.86 2.11 -34.06
C GLN A 275 19.49 1.72 -35.41
N ASP A 276 20.78 2.00 -35.58
CA ASP A 276 21.49 1.79 -36.85
C ASP A 276 21.94 0.34 -37.09
N GLU A 277 21.73 -0.55 -36.12
CA GLU A 277 22.12 -1.96 -36.20
C GLU A 277 21.42 -2.62 -37.39
N GLY A 278 22.17 -2.90 -38.46
CA GLY A 278 21.69 -3.47 -39.72
C GLY A 278 21.85 -2.56 -40.96
N PHE A 279 22.31 -1.32 -40.82
CA PHE A 279 22.87 -0.56 -41.96
C PHE A 279 24.37 -0.83 -42.17
N HIS A 280 25.04 -1.41 -41.16
CA HIS A 280 26.46 -1.76 -41.17
C HIS A 280 26.65 -3.27 -40.96
N VAL A 281 26.63 -4.03 -42.06
CA VAL A 281 27.28 -5.34 -42.10
C VAL A 281 28.45 -5.20 -43.07
N GLY A 282 29.67 -5.12 -42.53
CA GLY A 282 30.90 -5.21 -43.33
C GLY A 282 31.36 -3.94 -44.06
N GLY A 283 31.49 -2.81 -43.35
CA GLY A 283 32.35 -1.68 -43.77
C GLY A 283 32.06 -0.99 -45.11
N THR A 284 30.99 -1.38 -45.80
CA THR A 284 30.63 -0.89 -47.14
C THR A 284 29.21 -0.37 -47.11
N PHE A 285 29.03 0.92 -47.41
CA PHE A 285 27.69 1.51 -47.56
C PHE A 285 26.93 0.75 -48.66
N PHE A 286 25.79 0.15 -48.33
CA PHE A 286 24.91 -0.45 -49.33
C PHE A 286 24.49 0.61 -50.36
N SER A 287 24.95 0.44 -51.59
CA SER A 287 24.64 1.32 -52.72
C SER A 287 23.12 1.37 -52.99
N GLY A 288 22.57 2.59 -52.90
CA GLY A 288 21.52 3.17 -53.75
C GLY A 288 20.08 2.63 -53.74
N GLY A 289 19.87 1.32 -53.65
CA GLY A 289 18.55 0.69 -53.86
C GLY A 289 18.04 -0.14 -52.67
N ASN A 290 18.87 -1.04 -52.14
CA ASN A 290 18.48 -1.94 -51.05
C ASN A 290 18.33 -1.19 -49.71
N SER A 291 19.17 -0.17 -49.47
CA SER A 291 19.10 0.67 -48.27
C SER A 291 17.77 1.44 -48.15
N LYS A 292 17.18 1.86 -49.29
CA LYS A 292 15.86 2.53 -49.32
C LYS A 292 14.72 1.60 -48.91
N ASN A 293 14.72 0.36 -49.38
CA ASN A 293 13.70 -0.62 -49.04
C ASN A 293 13.79 -1.04 -47.56
N VAL A 294 15.00 -1.28 -47.06
CA VAL A 294 15.23 -1.59 -45.64
C VAL A 294 14.78 -0.44 -44.72
N LEU A 295 15.09 0.81 -45.08
CA LEU A 295 14.63 1.98 -44.33
C LEU A 295 13.10 2.09 -44.30
N LYS A 296 12.46 1.87 -45.45
CA LYS A 296 11.00 1.90 -45.59
C LYS A 296 10.34 0.82 -44.74
N ASP A 297 10.89 -0.39 -44.73
CA ASP A 297 10.36 -1.50 -43.93
C ASP A 297 10.52 -1.23 -42.43
N ARG A 298 11.65 -0.64 -41.99
CA ARG A 298 11.83 -0.21 -40.59
C ARG A 298 10.81 0.84 -40.16
N LEU A 299 10.62 1.89 -40.97
CA LEU A 299 9.62 2.93 -40.68
C LEU A 299 8.20 2.36 -40.65
N ARG A 300 7.88 1.42 -41.54
CA ARG A 300 6.59 0.73 -41.52
C ARG A 300 6.42 -0.08 -40.23
N CYS A 301 7.42 -0.88 -39.84
CA CYS A 301 7.40 -1.65 -38.60
C CYS A 301 7.28 -0.76 -37.36
N PHE A 302 8.01 0.37 -37.33
CA PHE A 302 7.90 1.37 -36.29
C PHE A 302 6.47 1.93 -36.19
N ASN A 303 5.89 2.39 -37.30
CA ASN A 303 4.54 2.95 -37.31
C ASN A 303 3.49 1.93 -36.83
N CYS A 304 3.57 0.69 -37.32
CA CYS A 304 2.65 -0.37 -36.91
C CYS A 304 2.76 -0.67 -35.40
N LEU A 305 3.98 -0.78 -34.88
CA LEU A 305 4.18 -1.06 -33.45
C LEU A 305 3.79 0.14 -32.58
N PHE A 306 4.08 1.37 -33.02
CA PHE A 306 3.66 2.59 -32.33
C PHE A 306 2.14 2.68 -32.24
N GLU A 307 1.42 2.43 -33.34
CA GLU A 307 -0.05 2.43 -33.36
C GLU A 307 -0.64 1.37 -32.45
N GLU A 308 -0.05 0.18 -32.41
CA GLU A 308 -0.47 -0.88 -31.50
C GLU A 308 -0.25 -0.48 -30.04
N LEU A 309 0.94 0.03 -29.70
CA LEU A 309 1.27 0.51 -28.36
C LEU A 309 0.33 1.64 -27.94
N HIS A 310 0.16 2.66 -28.78
CA HIS A 310 -0.71 3.79 -28.52
C HIS A 310 -2.16 3.33 -28.30
N ARG A 311 -2.71 2.50 -29.20
CA ARG A 311 -4.07 1.98 -29.08
C ARG A 311 -4.28 1.20 -27.78
N THR A 312 -3.33 0.35 -27.41
CA THR A 312 -3.43 -0.48 -26.21
C THR A 312 -3.23 0.36 -24.94
N GLN A 313 -2.18 1.17 -24.87
CA GLN A 313 -1.79 1.90 -23.67
C GLN A 313 -2.64 3.14 -23.38
N SER A 314 -3.35 3.67 -24.38
CA SER A 314 -4.39 4.69 -24.15
C SER A 314 -5.54 4.15 -23.29
N THR A 315 -5.78 2.83 -23.31
CA THR A 315 -6.79 2.19 -22.45
C THR A 315 -6.31 1.97 -21.01
N TRP A 316 -5.01 2.13 -20.75
CA TRP A 316 -4.43 1.93 -19.41
C TRP A 316 -4.65 3.17 -18.57
N ILE A 317 -4.49 3.04 -17.25
CA ILE A 317 -4.86 4.09 -16.29
C ILE A 317 -3.69 4.33 -15.35
N VAL A 318 -3.20 5.57 -15.28
CA VAL A 318 -2.35 6.07 -14.20
C VAL A 318 -3.14 7.11 -13.40
N PRO A 319 -3.75 6.74 -12.25
CA PRO A 319 -4.72 7.61 -11.58
C PRO A 319 -4.15 8.95 -11.12
N ASP A 320 -2.90 8.96 -10.65
CA ASP A 320 -2.23 10.17 -10.17
C ASP A 320 -1.73 11.02 -11.34
N ALA A 321 -2.11 12.30 -11.36
CA ALA A 321 -1.84 13.18 -12.50
C ALA A 321 -0.35 13.55 -12.63
N GLU A 322 0.34 13.77 -11.51
CA GLU A 322 1.77 14.08 -11.51
C GLU A 322 2.58 12.89 -12.01
N LEU A 323 2.35 11.69 -11.45
CA LEU A 323 3.01 10.48 -11.92
C LEU A 323 2.73 10.18 -13.40
N ARG A 324 1.50 10.43 -13.86
CA ARG A 324 1.12 10.22 -15.25
C ARG A 324 1.91 11.13 -16.18
N GLU A 325 2.02 12.41 -15.84
CA GLU A 325 2.73 13.38 -16.64
C GLU A 325 4.24 13.12 -16.64
N GLU A 326 4.83 12.80 -15.48
CA GLU A 326 6.22 12.37 -15.39
C GLU A 326 6.52 11.16 -16.29
N LEU A 327 5.60 10.18 -16.32
CA LEU A 327 5.76 9.00 -17.17
C LEU A 327 5.68 9.35 -18.65
N ARG A 328 4.75 10.24 -19.05
CA ARG A 328 4.62 10.72 -20.43
C ARG A 328 5.88 11.47 -20.87
N ILE A 329 6.37 12.41 -20.06
CA ILE A 329 7.62 13.13 -20.30
C ILE A 329 8.78 12.13 -20.49
N SER A 330 8.90 11.12 -19.62
CA SER A 330 9.98 10.12 -19.74
C SER A 330 9.89 9.28 -21.03
N ILE A 331 8.69 9.06 -21.57
CA ILE A 331 8.52 8.42 -22.89
C ILE A 331 8.91 9.38 -24.00
N GLU A 332 8.43 10.62 -23.96
CA GLU A 332 8.73 11.66 -24.95
C GLU A 332 10.24 11.90 -25.07
N GLU A 333 10.93 12.07 -23.95
CA GLU A 333 12.39 12.27 -23.86
C GLU A 333 13.20 11.12 -24.48
N LYS A 334 12.64 9.92 -24.59
CA LYS A 334 13.29 8.76 -25.20
C LYS A 334 12.90 8.58 -26.67
N VAL A 335 11.62 8.72 -26.98
CA VAL A 335 11.08 8.41 -28.31
C VAL A 335 11.33 9.55 -29.29
N ILE A 336 11.07 10.80 -28.88
CA ILE A 336 11.12 11.95 -29.80
C ILE A 336 12.56 12.26 -30.24
N PRO A 337 13.57 12.34 -29.36
CA PRO A 337 14.94 12.58 -29.81
C PRO A 337 15.49 11.44 -30.67
N ALA A 338 15.15 10.19 -30.36
CA ALA A 338 15.54 9.04 -31.17
C ALA A 338 14.91 9.10 -32.58
N TYR A 339 13.63 9.44 -32.66
CA TYR A 339 12.92 9.56 -33.93
C TYR A 339 13.44 10.73 -34.77
N ARG A 340 13.63 11.92 -34.16
CA ARG A 340 14.22 13.09 -34.83
C ARG A 340 15.62 12.78 -35.38
N SER A 341 16.47 12.16 -34.56
CA SER A 341 17.83 11.78 -34.97
C SER A 341 17.82 10.78 -36.12
N PHE A 342 16.93 9.79 -36.07
CA PHE A 342 16.75 8.82 -37.15
C PHE A 342 16.33 9.49 -38.46
N LEU A 343 15.35 10.39 -38.43
CA LEU A 343 14.91 11.13 -39.61
C LEU A 343 16.02 12.00 -40.21
N THR A 344 16.76 12.74 -39.38
CA THR A 344 17.87 13.59 -39.84
C THR A 344 18.99 12.76 -40.50
N ARG A 345 19.38 11.64 -39.89
CA ARG A 345 20.45 10.78 -40.44
C ARG A 345 20.09 10.15 -41.79
N HIS A 346 18.82 9.81 -42.00
CA HIS A 346 18.36 9.20 -43.24
C HIS A 346 17.71 10.19 -44.21
N GLN A 347 17.78 11.50 -43.93
CA GLN A 347 17.15 12.55 -44.71
C GLN A 347 17.57 12.55 -46.19
N SER A 348 18.85 12.29 -46.47
CA SER A 348 19.35 12.19 -47.85
C SER A 348 18.70 11.07 -48.65
N ILE A 349 18.46 9.91 -48.02
CA ILE A 349 17.84 8.73 -48.62
C ILE A 349 16.34 8.94 -48.81
N ILE A 350 15.70 9.59 -47.82
CA ILE A 350 14.27 9.96 -47.83
C ILE A 350 13.98 11.01 -48.92
N ASN A 351 14.85 12.01 -49.07
CA ASN A 351 14.70 13.09 -50.05
C ASN A 351 15.07 12.69 -51.49
N SER A 352 15.78 11.59 -51.68
CA SER A 352 16.22 11.10 -53.01
C SER A 352 15.15 10.31 -53.79
N GLY A 353 13.87 10.42 -53.42
CA GLY A 353 12.74 9.72 -54.05
C GLY A 353 11.67 10.69 -54.56
N ARG A 354 11.06 10.39 -55.71
CA ARG A 354 9.89 11.13 -56.21
C ARG A 354 8.69 10.87 -55.28
N GLY A 355 8.51 11.72 -54.27
CA GLY A 355 7.37 11.68 -53.35
C GLY A 355 7.73 11.99 -51.89
N GLN A 356 8.08 13.24 -51.60
CA GLN A 356 8.44 13.75 -50.26
C GLN A 356 7.41 13.41 -49.15
N HIS A 357 6.14 13.22 -49.51
CA HIS A 357 5.04 13.05 -48.56
C HIS A 357 4.51 11.60 -48.41
N LYS A 358 5.12 10.60 -49.07
CA LYS A 358 4.54 9.23 -49.09
C LYS A 358 5.17 8.23 -48.11
N TYR A 359 6.24 8.63 -47.40
CA TYR A 359 7.05 7.70 -46.59
C TYR A 359 6.96 7.93 -45.08
N ILE A 360 6.71 9.16 -44.63
CA ILE A 360 6.63 9.52 -43.22
C ILE A 360 5.15 9.65 -42.84
N LYS A 361 4.68 8.75 -41.97
CA LYS A 361 3.27 8.73 -41.50
C LYS A 361 3.04 9.70 -40.33
N TYR A 362 4.05 9.90 -39.49
CA TYR A 362 4.00 10.78 -38.31
C TYR A 362 5.15 11.78 -38.35
N THR A 363 4.86 13.05 -38.14
CA THR A 363 5.89 14.03 -37.76
C THR A 363 6.27 13.82 -36.28
N PRO A 364 7.44 14.32 -35.82
CA PRO A 364 7.77 14.32 -34.40
C PRO A 364 6.66 14.96 -33.54
N GLU A 365 6.02 16.02 -34.04
CA GLU A 365 4.93 16.73 -33.38
C GLU A 365 3.64 15.89 -33.32
N ASP A 366 3.38 15.06 -34.34
CA ASP A 366 2.26 14.11 -34.30
C ASP A 366 2.48 13.02 -33.24
N LEU A 367 3.72 12.52 -33.11
CA LEU A 367 4.08 11.55 -32.07
C LEU A 367 3.93 12.16 -30.67
N GLU A 368 4.41 13.39 -30.45
CA GLU A 368 4.22 14.12 -29.20
C GLU A 368 2.73 14.24 -28.84
N ARG A 369 1.87 14.56 -29.81
CA ARG A 369 0.42 14.64 -29.57
C ARG A 369 -0.16 13.29 -29.13
N CYS A 370 0.17 12.20 -29.82
CA CYS A 370 -0.29 10.86 -29.45
C CYS A 370 0.22 10.42 -28.06
N LEU A 371 1.45 10.77 -27.69
CA LEU A 371 2.01 10.38 -26.39
C LEU A 371 1.28 11.05 -25.21
N ARG A 372 0.72 12.25 -25.42
CA ARG A 372 -0.10 12.94 -24.42
C ARG A 372 -1.42 12.24 -24.12
N ASP A 373 -1.95 11.42 -25.02
CA ASP A 373 -3.21 10.71 -24.82
C ASP A 373 -3.06 9.43 -23.97
N LEU A 374 -1.82 9.03 -23.66
CA LEU A 374 -1.55 7.78 -22.94
C LEU A 374 -2.03 7.84 -21.48
N PHE A 375 -2.48 6.69 -20.97
CA PHE A 375 -2.81 6.44 -19.56
C PHE A 375 -4.03 7.18 -18.97
N GLU A 376 -4.88 7.79 -19.80
CA GLU A 376 -6.11 8.44 -19.32
C GLU A 376 -7.23 7.43 -19.03
N GLY A 377 -7.08 6.20 -19.51
CA GLY A 377 -8.17 5.26 -19.68
C GLY A 377 -9.09 5.70 -20.82
N ASN A 378 -9.95 4.81 -21.29
CA ASN A 378 -11.00 5.22 -22.24
C ASN A 378 -11.98 6.17 -21.54
N SER A 379 -11.67 7.46 -21.55
CA SER A 379 -12.65 8.51 -21.57
C SER A 379 -13.31 8.43 -22.94
N PHE A 380 -14.33 7.59 -23.10
CA PHE A 380 -15.26 7.84 -24.19
C PHE A 380 -15.76 9.27 -23.98
N PRO A 381 -15.54 10.19 -24.93
CA PRO A 381 -16.18 11.49 -24.84
C PRO A 381 -17.68 11.19 -24.93
N VAL A 382 -18.41 11.41 -23.84
CA VAL A 382 -19.87 11.49 -23.87
C VAL A 382 -20.19 12.70 -24.73
N GLY A 383 -20.38 12.51 -26.03
CA GLY A 383 -20.74 13.61 -26.92
C GLY A 383 -20.36 13.47 -28.38
N THR A 384 -20.94 12.51 -29.10
CA THR A 384 -21.50 12.84 -30.42
C THR A 384 -22.64 11.89 -30.76
N ARG A 385 -23.82 12.50 -30.99
CA ARG A 385 -25.10 11.85 -31.27
C ARG A 385 -25.04 11.00 -32.53
N ARG A 386 -25.82 9.91 -32.49
CA ARG A 386 -26.43 9.15 -33.59
C ARG A 386 -26.34 9.83 -34.97
N MET A 387 -25.67 9.17 -35.90
CA MET A 387 -26.04 9.25 -37.32
C MET A 387 -26.90 8.03 -37.62
N SER A 388 -28.20 8.29 -37.77
CA SER A 388 -29.17 7.40 -38.37
C SER A 388 -28.80 7.16 -39.84
N PHE A 389 -28.64 5.90 -40.24
CA PHE A 389 -28.75 5.52 -41.64
C PHE A 389 -30.17 5.00 -41.88
N SER A 390 -30.99 5.86 -42.47
CA SER A 390 -32.10 5.44 -43.32
C SER A 390 -31.52 4.99 -44.65
N VAL A 391 -31.86 3.78 -45.08
CA VAL A 391 -31.79 3.42 -46.50
C VAL A 391 -33.16 2.89 -46.90
N SER A 392 -33.61 3.47 -48.01
CA SER A 392 -34.83 3.35 -48.77
C SER A 392 -35.45 1.97 -48.88
#